data_AF-A0A8T0IN97-F1
#
_entry.id   AF-A0A8T0IN97-F1
#
_cell.length_a   1.000
_cell.length_b   1.000
_cell.length_c   1.000
_cell.angle_alpha   90.00
_cell.angle_beta   90.00
_cell.angle_gamma   90.00
#
_symmetry.space_group_name_H-M   'P 1'
#
loop_
_entity.id
_entity.type
_entity.pdbx_description
1 polymer ?
#
loop_
_entity_poly.entity_id
_entity_poly.type
_entity_poly.pdbx_seq_one_letter_code
_entity_poly.pdbx_strand_id
1 'polypeptide(L)'
;MSQDIASLKLEEIMEKGKQKLEILLNETASSLTQIGTVLAEIANRAAEVETSDPPAEPMSAELMTRVLRKSLSPEDPVFARVSAAVEASLRALLVLGKSSEGMAVAQAALKRIGGVYLMDKVIATADALEVLAEVTCRVHEPRYSCIVGAFRTSE
;
A
#
# COMPACT_ATOMS: atom_id res chain seq x y z
N MET A 1 31.62 19.60 1.07
CA MET A 1 30.61 20.55 0.54
C MET A 1 29.82 19.98 -0.65
N SER A 2 30.43 19.24 -1.59
CA SER A 2 29.67 18.69 -2.74
C SER A 2 28.65 17.59 -2.39
N GLN A 3 28.88 16.82 -1.33
CA GLN A 3 27.99 15.71 -0.92
C GLN A 3 26.69 16.21 -0.25
N ASP A 4 26.76 17.34 0.43
CA ASP A 4 25.61 17.99 1.10
C ASP A 4 24.62 18.57 0.07
N ILE A 5 25.15 19.13 -1.02
CA ILE A 5 24.36 19.71 -2.11
C ILE A 5 23.61 18.61 -2.91
N ALA A 6 24.24 17.43 -3.10
CA ALA A 6 23.59 16.30 -3.75
C ALA A 6 22.46 15.72 -2.89
N SER A 7 22.65 15.65 -1.56
CA SER A 7 21.63 15.21 -0.62
C SER A 7 20.40 16.12 -0.62
N LEU A 8 20.61 17.45 -0.60
CA LEU A 8 19.53 18.44 -0.62
C LEU A 8 18.73 18.41 -1.92
N LYS A 9 19.40 18.18 -3.06
CA LYS A 9 18.71 18.04 -4.36
C LYS A 9 17.84 16.79 -4.43
N LEU A 10 18.32 15.66 -3.90
CA LEU A 10 17.53 14.43 -3.87
C LEU A 10 16.30 14.58 -2.97
N GLU A 11 16.45 15.20 -1.81
CA GLU A 11 15.34 15.47 -0.89
C GLU A 11 14.27 16.37 -1.54
N GLU A 12 14.67 17.40 -2.27
CA GLU A 12 13.74 18.26 -3.02
C GLU A 12 12.98 17.47 -4.11
N ILE A 13 13.68 16.59 -4.85
CA ILE A 13 13.07 15.73 -5.88
C ILE A 13 12.06 14.77 -5.24
N MET A 14 12.41 14.16 -4.12
CA MET A 14 11.54 13.25 -3.39
C MET A 14 10.29 13.93 -2.86
N GLU A 15 10.41 15.12 -2.26
CA GLU A 15 9.27 15.86 -1.72
C GLU A 15 8.33 16.34 -2.83
N LYS A 16 8.86 16.86 -3.95
CA LYS A 16 8.04 17.20 -5.12
C LYS A 16 7.35 15.96 -5.72
N GLY A 17 8.07 14.84 -5.80
CA GLY A 17 7.52 13.58 -6.27
C GLY A 17 6.36 13.09 -5.40
N LYS A 18 6.54 13.13 -4.08
CA LYS A 18 5.51 12.79 -3.09
C LYS A 18 4.27 13.65 -3.24
N GLN A 19 4.41 14.97 -3.32
CA GLN A 19 3.27 15.89 -3.47
C GLN A 19 2.48 15.63 -4.76
N LYS A 20 3.18 15.46 -5.89
CA LYS A 20 2.52 15.14 -7.17
C LYS A 20 1.76 13.81 -7.10
N LEU A 21 2.37 12.78 -6.51
CA LEU A 21 1.74 11.48 -6.35
C LEU A 21 0.55 11.53 -5.39
N GLU A 22 0.63 12.28 -4.31
CA GLU A 22 -0.48 12.43 -3.36
C GLU A 22 -1.71 13.08 -4.00
N ILE A 23 -1.51 14.12 -4.82
CA ILE A 23 -2.59 14.77 -5.58
C ILE A 23 -3.21 13.75 -6.55
N LEU A 24 -2.40 13.10 -7.38
CA LEU A 24 -2.90 12.14 -8.37
C LEU A 24 -3.61 10.96 -7.70
N LEU A 25 -3.07 10.40 -6.62
CA LEU A 25 -3.66 9.23 -5.96
C LEU A 25 -4.95 9.55 -5.20
N ASN A 26 -5.19 10.81 -4.84
CA ASN A 26 -6.46 11.25 -4.23
C ASN A 26 -7.51 11.62 -5.28
N GLU A 27 -7.15 11.76 -6.55
CA GLU A 27 -8.08 11.96 -7.65
C GLU A 27 -8.59 10.62 -8.21
N THR A 28 -9.89 10.35 -8.10
CA THR A 28 -10.54 9.11 -8.57
C THR A 28 -10.41 8.88 -10.08
N ALA A 29 -10.06 9.91 -10.86
CA ALA A 29 -9.93 9.85 -12.32
C ALA A 29 -8.48 9.62 -12.82
N SER A 30 -7.52 9.49 -11.90
CA SER A 30 -6.10 9.39 -12.27
C SER A 30 -5.78 8.08 -12.97
N SER A 31 -5.21 8.18 -14.17
CA SER A 31 -4.86 7.03 -14.97
C SER A 31 -3.49 6.44 -14.58
N LEU A 32 -3.33 5.14 -14.82
CA LEU A 32 -2.05 4.46 -14.60
C LEU A 32 -0.91 5.07 -15.43
N THR A 33 -1.25 5.61 -16.60
CA THR A 33 -0.30 6.31 -17.48
C THR A 33 0.19 7.61 -16.86
N GLN A 34 -0.68 8.38 -16.19
CA GLN A 34 -0.28 9.60 -15.48
C GLN A 34 0.68 9.29 -14.33
N ILE A 35 0.39 8.24 -13.55
CA ILE A 35 1.30 7.79 -12.49
C ILE A 35 2.64 7.36 -13.09
N GLY A 36 2.62 6.58 -14.18
CA GLY A 36 3.82 6.17 -14.90
C GLY A 36 4.66 7.34 -15.44
N THR A 37 4.02 8.41 -15.93
CA THR A 37 4.73 9.64 -16.35
C THR A 37 5.44 10.32 -15.18
N VAL A 38 4.79 10.45 -14.02
CA VAL A 38 5.40 11.06 -12.84
C VAL A 38 6.55 10.21 -12.31
N LEU A 39 6.43 8.88 -12.32
CA LEU A 39 7.52 7.97 -11.92
C LEU A 39 8.73 8.10 -12.86
N ALA A 40 8.50 8.22 -14.17
CA ALA A 40 9.56 8.46 -15.13
C ALA A 40 10.24 9.84 -14.91
N GLU A 41 9.46 10.89 -14.66
CA GLU A 41 10.01 12.22 -14.31
C GLU A 41 10.89 12.18 -13.06
N ILE A 42 10.44 11.49 -12.00
CA ILE A 42 11.20 11.35 -10.75
C ILE A 42 12.50 10.58 -11.00
N ALA A 43 12.43 9.47 -11.72
CA ALA A 43 13.59 8.62 -11.98
C ALA A 43 14.64 9.32 -12.86
N ASN A 44 14.22 10.04 -13.88
CA ASN A 44 15.14 10.79 -14.75
C ASN A 44 15.80 11.96 -14.00
N ARG A 45 15.07 12.66 -13.13
CA ARG A 45 15.65 13.71 -12.27
C ARG A 45 16.65 13.16 -11.25
N ALA A 46 16.43 11.95 -10.75
CA ALA A 46 17.37 11.28 -9.84
C ALA A 46 18.66 10.87 -10.58
N ALA A 47 18.55 10.42 -11.83
CA ALA A 47 19.70 10.07 -12.66
C ALA A 47 20.61 11.27 -12.98
N GLU A 48 20.06 12.49 -13.06
CA GLU A 48 20.85 13.72 -13.22
C GLU A 48 21.70 14.09 -11.98
N VAL A 49 21.39 13.50 -10.81
CA VAL A 49 22.16 13.70 -9.57
C VAL A 49 23.35 12.72 -9.48
N GLU A 50 23.27 11.57 -10.14
CA GLU A 50 24.36 10.59 -10.20
C GLU A 50 25.28 10.85 -11.41
N THR A 51 26.53 11.20 -11.14
CA THR A 51 27.57 11.45 -12.17
C THR A 51 28.15 10.15 -12.76
N SER A 52 27.28 9.19 -13.09
CA SER A 52 27.69 7.90 -13.65
C SER A 52 27.87 8.00 -15.16
N ASP A 53 29.10 7.80 -15.63
CA ASP A 53 29.45 7.60 -17.05
C ASP A 53 29.48 6.08 -17.32
N PRO A 54 28.72 5.51 -18.28
CA PRO A 54 27.97 6.14 -19.37
C PRO A 54 26.53 6.56 -18.98
N PRO A 55 25.85 7.39 -19.82
CA PRO A 55 24.51 7.88 -19.56
C PRO A 55 23.53 6.72 -19.39
N ALA A 56 22.85 6.66 -18.25
CA ALA A 56 21.69 5.81 -18.10
C ALA A 56 20.61 6.27 -19.10
N GLU A 57 20.15 5.36 -19.95
CA GLU A 57 19.02 5.61 -20.86
C GLU A 57 17.84 6.20 -20.06
N PRO A 58 17.20 7.28 -20.55
CA PRO A 58 16.10 7.90 -19.84
C PRO A 58 14.96 6.91 -19.67
N MET A 59 14.48 6.77 -18.44
CA MET A 59 13.30 5.98 -18.15
C MET A 59 12.09 6.58 -18.86
N SER A 60 11.56 5.83 -19.83
CA SER A 60 10.35 6.19 -20.54
C SER A 60 9.12 6.03 -19.65
N ALA A 61 8.18 6.97 -19.77
CA ALA A 61 6.87 6.90 -19.13
C ALA A 61 6.11 5.62 -19.49
N GLU A 62 6.28 5.10 -20.71
CA GLU A 62 5.65 3.85 -21.14
C GLU A 62 6.23 2.65 -20.39
N LEU A 63 7.57 2.61 -20.23
CA LEU A 63 8.24 1.58 -19.46
C LEU A 63 7.79 1.61 -18.00
N MET A 64 7.76 2.79 -17.38
CA MET A 64 7.30 2.96 -16.00
C MET A 64 5.84 2.57 -15.82
N THR A 65 4.97 2.94 -16.76
CA THR A 65 3.56 2.51 -16.76
C THR A 65 3.46 0.99 -16.86
N ARG A 66 4.25 0.36 -17.73
CA ARG A 66 4.23 -1.10 -17.91
C ARG A 66 4.74 -1.83 -16.67
N VAL A 67 5.82 -1.34 -16.06
CA VAL A 67 6.36 -1.88 -14.80
C VAL A 67 5.32 -1.75 -13.70
N LEU A 68 4.74 -0.57 -13.52
CA LEU A 68 3.70 -0.32 -12.52
C LEU A 68 2.48 -1.24 -12.74
N ARG A 69 2.00 -1.36 -13.99
CA ARG A 69 0.90 -2.26 -14.35
C ARG A 69 1.20 -3.71 -13.99
N LYS A 70 2.43 -4.15 -14.25
CA LYS A 70 2.87 -5.51 -13.90
C LYS A 70 2.92 -5.69 -12.39
N SER A 71 3.51 -4.75 -11.66
CA SER A 71 3.60 -4.78 -10.18
C SER A 71 2.23 -4.75 -9.48
N LEU A 72 1.18 -4.28 -10.15
CA LEU A 72 -0.20 -4.32 -9.66
C LEU A 72 -0.95 -5.61 -10.04
N SER A 73 -0.36 -6.46 -10.88
CA SER A 73 -0.94 -7.74 -11.25
C SER A 73 -0.84 -8.74 -10.09
N PRO A 74 -1.88 -9.54 -9.81
CA PRO A 74 -1.85 -10.55 -8.73
C PRO A 74 -0.71 -11.56 -8.83
N GLU A 75 -0.21 -11.83 -10.03
CA GLU A 75 0.88 -12.77 -10.30
C GLU A 75 2.26 -12.19 -9.98
N ASP A 76 2.37 -10.88 -9.77
CA ASP A 76 3.65 -10.23 -9.53
C ASP A 76 4.06 -10.35 -8.05
N PRO A 77 5.32 -10.69 -7.76
CA PRO A 77 5.80 -10.84 -6.39
C PRO A 77 5.72 -9.54 -5.58
N VAL A 78 5.74 -8.37 -6.23
CA VAL A 78 5.56 -7.09 -5.55
C VAL A 78 4.14 -6.99 -5.00
N PHE A 79 3.13 -7.29 -5.81
CA PHE A 79 1.74 -7.29 -5.38
C PHE A 79 1.53 -8.26 -4.21
N ALA A 80 1.97 -9.51 -4.36
CA ALA A 80 1.84 -10.54 -3.32
C ALA A 80 2.52 -10.14 -2.00
N ARG A 81 3.69 -9.52 -2.08
CA ARG A 81 4.42 -9.06 -0.89
C ARG A 81 3.69 -7.91 -0.18
N VAL A 82 3.16 -6.94 -0.93
CA VAL A 82 2.45 -5.79 -0.37
C VAL A 82 1.09 -6.23 0.20
N SER A 83 0.33 -7.04 -0.52
CA SER A 83 -0.96 -7.55 -0.06
C SER A 83 -0.82 -8.40 1.20
N ALA A 84 0.17 -9.29 1.27
CA ALA A 84 0.44 -10.08 2.47
C ALA A 84 0.83 -9.22 3.68
N ALA A 85 1.60 -8.15 3.47
CA ALA A 85 1.94 -7.22 4.55
C ALA A 85 0.71 -6.46 5.06
N VAL A 86 -0.17 -5.99 4.16
CA VAL A 86 -1.43 -5.34 4.52
C VAL A 86 -2.37 -6.31 5.23
N GLU A 87 -2.51 -7.53 4.73
CA GLU A 87 -3.33 -8.58 5.36
C GLU A 87 -2.83 -8.93 6.76
N ALA A 88 -1.52 -9.11 6.94
CA ALA A 88 -0.93 -9.37 8.25
C ALA A 88 -1.18 -8.22 9.23
N SER A 89 -1.15 -6.98 8.73
CA SER A 89 -1.42 -5.79 9.53
C SER A 89 -2.88 -5.70 9.94
N LEU A 90 -3.80 -5.92 9.00
CA LEU A 90 -5.24 -5.98 9.27
C LEU A 90 -5.59 -7.09 10.26
N ARG A 91 -5.03 -8.30 10.06
CA ARG A 91 -5.23 -9.42 10.98
C ARG A 91 -4.73 -9.11 12.38
N ALA A 92 -3.58 -8.45 12.51
CA ALA A 92 -3.07 -8.03 13.82
C ALA A 92 -4.06 -7.07 14.51
N LEU A 93 -4.60 -6.07 13.81
CA LEU A 93 -5.57 -5.14 14.36
C LEU A 93 -6.91 -5.79 14.73
N LEU A 94 -7.39 -6.74 13.92
CA LEU A 94 -8.67 -7.42 14.17
C LEU A 94 -8.57 -8.47 15.29
N VAL A 95 -7.42 -9.15 15.43
CA VAL A 95 -7.24 -10.24 16.41
C VAL A 95 -6.69 -9.74 17.75
N LEU A 96 -5.68 -8.87 17.73
CA LEU A 96 -5.05 -8.32 18.94
C LEU A 96 -5.70 -6.99 19.38
N GLY A 97 -6.66 -6.50 18.59
CA GLY A 97 -7.29 -5.20 18.78
C GLY A 97 -6.37 -4.03 18.46
N LYS A 98 -6.88 -2.82 18.64
CA LYS A 98 -6.14 -1.55 18.47
C LYS A 98 -5.33 -1.19 19.73
N SER A 99 -4.93 -2.20 20.49
CA SER A 99 -4.06 -2.06 21.67
C SER A 99 -2.64 -1.67 21.25
N SER A 100 -1.79 -1.24 22.19
CA SER A 100 -0.39 -0.94 21.90
C SER A 100 0.35 -2.10 21.24
N GLU A 101 0.03 -3.34 21.64
CA GLU A 101 0.59 -4.57 21.07
C GLU A 101 0.10 -4.81 19.65
N GLY A 102 -1.22 -4.76 19.39
CA GLY A 102 -1.78 -4.97 18.06
C GLY A 102 -1.30 -3.91 17.05
N MET A 103 -1.19 -2.66 17.50
CA MET A 103 -0.64 -1.56 16.73
C MET A 103 0.84 -1.77 16.40
N ALA A 104 1.65 -2.23 17.36
CA ALA A 104 3.06 -2.50 17.15
C ALA A 104 3.29 -3.64 16.14
N VAL A 105 2.49 -4.72 16.22
CA VAL A 105 2.56 -5.85 15.28
C VAL A 105 2.14 -5.43 13.87
N ALA A 106 1.06 -4.66 13.74
CA ALA A 106 0.61 -4.11 12.47
C ALA A 106 1.64 -3.16 11.85
N GLN A 107 2.20 -2.24 12.65
CA GLN A 107 3.25 -1.34 12.18
C GLN A 107 4.51 -2.10 11.75
N ALA A 108 4.90 -3.14 12.49
CA ALA A 108 6.04 -3.98 12.15
C ALA A 108 5.85 -4.71 10.82
N ALA A 109 4.63 -5.15 10.49
CA ALA A 109 4.33 -5.77 9.22
C ALA A 109 4.45 -4.79 8.04
N LEU A 110 3.88 -3.59 8.15
CA LEU A 110 4.02 -2.54 7.13
C LEU A 110 5.45 -2.02 7.00
N LYS A 111 6.21 -1.97 8.10
CA LYS A 111 7.60 -1.51 8.10
C LYS A 111 8.49 -2.37 7.18
N ARG A 112 8.21 -3.67 7.02
CA ARG A 112 8.97 -4.56 6.13
C ARG A 112 8.92 -4.13 4.66
N ILE A 113 7.86 -3.43 4.26
CA ILE A 113 7.68 -2.93 2.89
C ILE A 113 7.90 -1.41 2.80
N GLY A 114 8.38 -0.76 3.88
CA GLY A 114 8.47 0.70 3.95
C GLY A 114 7.11 1.41 3.99
N GLY A 115 6.01 0.67 4.22
CA GLY A 115 4.65 1.13 4.09
C GLY A 115 4.05 1.70 5.38
N VAL A 116 4.86 2.16 6.34
CA VAL A 116 4.37 2.62 7.66
C VAL A 116 3.36 3.76 7.53
N TYR A 117 3.47 4.58 6.48
CA TYR A 117 2.53 5.65 6.18
C TYR A 117 1.12 5.16 5.82
N LEU A 118 0.94 3.87 5.49
CA LEU A 118 -0.37 3.27 5.21
C LEU A 118 -1.14 2.91 6.48
N MET A 119 -0.55 3.09 7.66
CA MET A 119 -1.14 2.64 8.92
C MET A 119 -2.53 3.24 9.16
N ASP A 120 -2.71 4.53 8.90
CA ASP A 120 -4.01 5.20 9.08
C ASP A 120 -5.10 4.60 8.18
N LYS A 121 -4.76 4.26 6.93
CA LYS A 121 -5.67 3.59 6.00
C LYS A 121 -5.99 2.16 6.44
N VAL A 122 -5.01 1.45 6.97
CA VAL A 122 -5.17 0.08 7.48
C VAL A 122 -6.08 0.07 8.72
N ILE A 123 -5.94 1.04 9.63
CA ILE A 123 -6.83 1.20 10.79
C ILE A 123 -8.26 1.48 10.35
N ALA A 124 -8.47 2.46 9.45
CA ALA A 124 -9.80 2.78 8.94
C ALA A 124 -10.46 1.58 8.24
N THR A 125 -9.67 0.77 7.53
CA THR A 125 -10.15 -0.47 6.91
C THR A 125 -10.53 -1.52 7.95
N ALA A 126 -9.75 -1.67 9.01
CA ALA A 126 -10.07 -2.57 10.12
C ALA A 126 -11.38 -2.16 10.82
N ASP A 127 -11.59 -0.86 11.05
CA ASP A 127 -12.84 -0.32 11.61
C ASP A 127 -14.04 -0.67 10.73
N ALA A 128 -13.92 -0.48 9.42
CA ALA A 128 -14.97 -0.82 8.47
C ALA A 128 -15.29 -2.33 8.47
N LEU A 129 -14.26 -3.19 8.58
CA LEU A 129 -14.43 -4.64 8.68
C LEU A 129 -15.10 -5.06 10.00
N GLU A 130 -14.80 -4.38 11.10
CA GLU A 130 -15.44 -4.59 12.41
C GLU A 130 -16.94 -4.29 12.33
N VAL A 131 -17.32 -3.14 11.74
CA VAL A 131 -18.73 -2.79 11.50
C VAL A 131 -19.40 -3.80 10.56
N LEU A 132 -18.73 -4.20 9.49
CA LEU A 132 -19.26 -5.19 8.55
C LEU A 132 -19.51 -6.54 9.24
N ALA A 133 -18.59 -6.98 10.11
CA ALA A 133 -18.74 -8.19 10.88
C ALA A 133 -19.93 -8.09 11.86
N GLU A 134 -20.09 -6.97 12.56
CA GLU A 134 -21.23 -6.75 13.47
C GLU A 134 -22.57 -6.80 12.71
N VAL A 135 -22.68 -6.13 11.57
CA VAL A 135 -23.88 -6.17 10.73
C VAL A 135 -24.14 -7.58 10.22
N THR A 136 -23.10 -8.27 9.77
CA THR A 136 -23.21 -9.65 9.26
C THR A 136 -23.71 -10.58 10.35
N CYS A 137 -23.16 -10.49 11.56
CA CYS A 137 -23.66 -11.22 12.71
C CYS A 137 -25.12 -10.86 12.97
N ARG A 138 -25.48 -9.59 13.18
CA ARG A 138 -26.88 -9.23 13.51
C ARG A 138 -27.92 -9.67 12.48
N VAL A 139 -27.60 -9.57 11.19
CA VAL A 139 -28.54 -9.89 10.10
C VAL A 139 -28.60 -11.39 9.82
N HIS A 140 -27.46 -12.07 9.84
CA HIS A 140 -27.36 -13.46 9.41
C HIS A 140 -27.23 -14.47 10.55
N GLU A 141 -26.90 -14.05 11.78
CA GLU A 141 -26.84 -14.89 12.98
C GLU A 141 -28.11 -15.72 13.18
N PRO A 142 -29.33 -15.18 13.04
CA PRO A 142 -30.53 -16.01 13.20
C PRO A 142 -30.52 -17.18 12.20
N ARG A 143 -30.14 -16.91 10.95
CA ARG A 143 -30.12 -17.90 9.87
C ARG A 143 -28.99 -18.91 10.02
N TYR A 144 -27.81 -18.48 10.46
CA TYR A 144 -26.70 -19.38 10.78
C TYR A 144 -26.98 -20.24 12.01
N SER A 145 -27.64 -19.69 13.02
CA SER A 145 -28.04 -20.41 14.23
C SER A 145 -29.03 -21.53 13.91
N CYS A 146 -29.95 -21.32 12.97
CA CYS A 146 -30.85 -22.37 12.49
C CYS A 146 -30.09 -23.55 11.84
N ILE A 147 -29.06 -23.25 11.04
CA ILE A 147 -28.25 -24.29 10.37
C ILE A 147 -27.42 -25.06 11.41
N VAL A 148 -26.75 -24.36 12.32
CA VAL A 148 -25.93 -25.00 13.38
C VAL A 148 -26.80 -25.79 14.36
N GLY A 149 -27.99 -25.29 14.70
CA GLY A 149 -28.95 -25.98 15.56
C GLY A 149 -29.50 -27.26 14.94
N ALA A 150 -29.79 -27.26 13.64
CA ALA A 150 -30.28 -28.45 12.92
C ALA A 150 -29.27 -29.61 12.92
N PHE A 151 -27.97 -29.33 12.99
CA PHE A 151 -26.93 -30.35 13.11
C PHE A 151 -26.80 -30.95 14.53
N ARG A 152 -27.32 -30.28 15.57
CA ARG A 152 -27.19 -30.71 16.97
C ARG A 152 -28.36 -31.55 17.48
N THR A 153 -29.46 -31.63 16.74
CA THR A 153 -30.68 -32.34 17.15
C THR A 153 -30.87 -33.69 16.45
N SER A 154 -29.85 -34.21 15.75
CA SER A 154 -29.90 -35.52 15.07
C SER A 154 -29.08 -36.62 15.76
N GLU A 155 -28.69 -36.43 17.02
CA GLU A 155 -28.25 -37.48 17.94
C GLU A 155 -29.34 -37.74 18.98
#